data_AF-A0A5C4QDH4-F1
#
_entry.id   AF-A0A5C4QDH4-F1
#
_cell.length_a   1.000
_cell.length_b   1.000
_cell.length_c   1.000
_cell.angle_alpha   90.00
_cell.angle_beta   90.00
_cell.angle_gamma   90.00
#
_symmetry.space_group_name_H-M   'P 1'
#
loop_
_entity.id
_entity.type
_entity.pdbx_description
1 polymer ?
#
loop_
_entity_poly.entity_id
_entity_poly.type
_entity_poly.pdbx_seq_one_letter_code
_entity_poly.pdbx_strand_id
1 'polypeptide(L)' 'MTRRRTGHLPTRPTWRCRACGIAWPCSAAKLVLLAAYREDRAALLAHLATLREEAAAQLGADVSSARLDERFGGWVTD' A
#
# COMPACT_ATOMS: atom_id res chain seq x y z
N MET A 1 -20.12 21.57 3.90
CA MET A 1 -18.84 20.91 4.22
C MET A 1 -18.54 19.88 3.15
N THR A 2 -17.74 20.22 2.13
CA THR A 2 -17.16 19.20 1.25
C THR A 2 -16.31 18.30 2.11
N ARG A 3 -16.75 17.05 2.36
CA ARG A 3 -15.84 16.03 2.91
C ARG A 3 -14.61 16.08 2.03
N ARG A 4 -13.45 16.48 2.57
CA ARG A 4 -12.18 16.17 1.91
C ARG A 4 -12.27 14.67 1.67
N ARG A 5 -12.34 14.25 0.39
CA ARG A 5 -12.31 12.83 0.06
C ARG A 5 -10.94 12.38 0.52
N THR A 6 -10.88 11.84 1.73
CA THR A 6 -9.64 11.38 2.31
C THR A 6 -9.12 10.32 1.35
N GLY A 7 -7.98 10.58 0.71
CA GLY A 7 -7.41 9.61 -0.23
C GLY A 7 -7.19 8.28 0.46
N HIS A 8 -7.20 7.19 -0.30
CA HIS A 8 -6.85 5.86 0.19
C HIS A 8 -5.34 5.76 0.41
N LEU A 9 -4.83 6.55 1.35
CA LEU A 9 -3.42 6.69 1.70
C LEU A 9 -3.08 5.84 2.93
N PRO A 10 -1.83 5.35 3.06
CA PRO A 10 -1.39 4.66 4.25
C PRO A 10 -1.26 5.63 5.43
N THR A 11 -1.73 5.20 6.60
CA THR A 11 -1.44 5.86 7.88
C THR A 11 -0.21 5.22 8.52
N ARG A 12 0.58 5.98 9.27
CA ARG A 12 1.72 5.47 10.04
C ARG A 12 1.44 5.63 11.54
N PRO A 13 1.95 4.72 12.39
CA PRO A 13 2.74 3.52 12.07
C PRO A 13 1.88 2.28 11.73
N THR A 14 0.55 2.39 11.73
CA THR A 14 -0.33 1.20 11.65
C THR A 14 -0.48 0.62 10.24
N TRP A 15 -0.06 1.35 9.21
CA TRP A 15 -0.22 0.98 7.80
C TRP A 15 -1.66 0.67 7.40
N ARG A 16 -2.63 1.28 8.06
CA ARG A 16 -4.04 1.18 7.69
C ARG A 16 -4.39 2.27 6.69
N CYS A 17 -5.35 1.99 5.82
CA CYS A 17 -5.89 2.97 4.89
C CYS A 17 -6.66 4.04 5.67
N ARG A 18 -6.30 5.31 5.47
CA ARG A 18 -6.95 6.44 6.15
C ARG A 18 -8.45 6.52 5.87
N ALA A 19 -8.88 6.11 4.67
CA ALA A 19 -10.28 6.15 4.26
C ALA A 19 -11.08 4.93 4.72
N CYS A 20 -10.47 3.74 4.75
CA CYS A 20 -11.18 2.49 4.99
C CYS A 20 -10.96 1.89 6.40
N GLY A 21 -9.88 2.27 7.10
CA GLY A 21 -9.46 1.64 8.35
C GLY A 21 -8.85 0.23 8.21
N ILE A 22 -8.95 -0.42 7.05
CA ILE A 22 -8.35 -1.74 6.76
C ILE A 22 -6.86 -1.64 6.39
N ALA A 23 -6.17 -2.78 6.27
CA ALA A 23 -4.78 -2.82 5.81
C ALA A 23 -4.61 -2.11 4.44
N TRP A 24 -3.65 -1.20 4.36
CA TRP A 24 -3.23 -0.58 3.11
C TRP A 24 -2.13 -1.41 2.42
N PRO A 25 -2.14 -1.66 1.10
CA PRO A 25 -3.06 -1.14 0.10
C PRO A 25 -4.43 -1.82 0.17
N CYS A 26 -5.50 -1.03 0.33
CA CYS A 26 -6.87 -1.50 0.16
C CYS A 26 -7.23 -1.56 -1.34
N SER A 27 -8.31 -2.24 -1.74
CA SER A 27 -8.70 -2.39 -3.16
C SER A 27 -8.73 -1.07 -3.93
N ALA A 28 -9.30 -0.01 -3.33
CA ALA A 28 -9.31 1.32 -3.95
C ALA A 28 -7.90 1.96 -4.08
N ALA A 29 -7.01 1.75 -3.11
CA ALA A 29 -5.62 2.22 -3.21
C ALA A 29 -4.88 1.48 -4.33
N LYS A 30 -5.09 0.16 -4.46
CA LYS A 30 -4.52 -0.65 -5.55
C LYS A 30 -4.92 -0.08 -6.91
N LEU A 31 -6.21 0.19 -7.12
CA LEU A 31 -6.71 0.80 -8.36
C LEU A 31 -6.10 2.18 -8.64
N VAL A 32 -5.99 3.04 -7.62
CA VAL A 32 -5.35 4.36 -7.77
C VAL A 32 -3.88 4.22 -8.16
N LEU A 33 -3.15 3.30 -7.51
CA LEU A 33 -1.74 3.03 -7.83
C LEU A 33 -1.57 2.48 -9.25
N LEU A 34 -2.41 1.52 -9.66
CA LEU A 34 -2.39 1.00 -11.04
C LEU A 34 -2.63 2.09 -12.07
N ALA A 35 -3.60 2.96 -11.83
CA ALA A 35 -3.91 4.06 -12.74
C ALA A 35 -2.78 5.10 -12.80
N ALA A 36 -2.15 5.40 -11.67
CA ALA A 36 -1.05 6.37 -11.57
C ALA A 36 0.23 5.88 -12.26
N TYR A 37 0.50 4.56 -12.23
CA TYR A 37 1.68 3.93 -12.80
C TYR A 37 1.38 3.08 -14.04
N ARG A 38 0.29 3.38 -14.76
CA ARG A 38 -0.18 2.55 -15.89
C ARG A 38 0.87 2.35 -17.00
N GLU A 39 1.75 3.34 -17.20
CA GLU A 39 2.79 3.32 -18.22
C GLU A 39 4.13 2.75 -17.70
N ASP A 40 4.27 2.55 -16.39
CA ASP A 40 5.53 2.14 -15.75
C ASP A 40 5.29 1.23 -14.54
N ARG A 41 5.06 -0.06 -14.84
CA ARG A 41 4.88 -1.11 -13.84
C ARG A 41 6.14 -1.31 -12.99
N ALA A 42 7.33 -1.08 -13.54
CA ALA A 42 8.58 -1.24 -12.81
C ALA A 42 8.72 -0.17 -11.73
N ALA A 43 8.37 1.08 -12.03
CA ALA A 43 8.33 2.16 -11.05
C ALA A 43 7.29 1.90 -9.94
N LEU A 44 6.14 1.27 -10.27
CA LEU A 44 5.17 0.85 -9.26
C LEU A 44 5.76 -0.17 -8.28
N LEU A 45 6.43 -1.21 -8.81
CA LEU A 45 7.06 -2.24 -7.99
C LEU A 45 8.17 -1.66 -7.11
N ALA A 46 9.02 -0.77 -7.67
CA ALA A 46 10.07 -0.10 -6.90
C ALA A 46 9.49 0.76 -5.77
N HIS A 47 8.43 1.54 -6.06
CA HIS A 47 7.74 2.34 -5.04
C HIS A 47 7.14 1.46 -3.92
N LEU A 48 6.49 0.36 -4.29
CA LEU A 48 5.91 -0.58 -3.32
C LEU A 48 6.96 -1.31 -2.49
N ALA A 49 8.13 -1.63 -3.07
CA ALA A 49 9.24 -2.21 -2.33
C ALA A 49 9.74 -1.26 -1.22
N THR A 50 9.93 0.03 -1.53
CA THR A 50 10.30 1.05 -0.54
C THR A 50 9.26 1.13 0.59
N LEU A 51 7.98 1.21 0.24
CA LEU A 51 6.92 1.25 1.26
C LEU A 51 6.88 -0.01 2.11
N ARG A 52 7.14 -1.17 1.51
CA ARG A 52 7.16 -2.44 2.23
C ARG A 52 8.31 -2.49 3.26
N GLU A 53 9.49 -1.96 2.96
CA GLU A 53 10.60 -1.86 3.94
C GLU A 53 10.21 -0.98 5.12
N GLU A 54 9.63 0.19 4.83
CA GLU A 54 9.15 1.07 5.89
C GLU A 54 8.04 0.42 6.73
N ALA A 55 7.21 -0.44 6.10
CA ALA A 55 6.16 -1.17 6.79
C ALA A 55 6.73 -2.25 7.71
N ALA A 56 7.74 -2.98 7.25
CA ALA A 56 8.46 -3.95 8.07
C ALA A 56 9.07 -3.27 9.30
N ALA A 57 9.73 -2.12 9.13
CA ALA A 57 10.34 -1.36 10.21
C ALA A 57 9.32 -0.86 11.26
N GLN A 58 8.11 -0.49 10.83
CA GLN A 58 7.09 0.10 11.71
C GLN A 58 6.12 -0.91 12.34
N LEU A 59 5.82 -2.01 11.65
CA LEU A 59 4.95 -3.07 12.15
C LEU A 59 5.73 -4.08 13.02
N GLY A 60 7.06 -4.13 12.86
CA GLY A 60 7.92 -5.01 13.66
C GLY A 60 7.76 -6.49 13.31
N ALA A 61 8.33 -7.34 14.17
CA ALA A 61 8.48 -8.78 13.95
C ALA A 61 7.16 -9.58 13.89
N ASP A 62 6.03 -8.98 14.29
CA ASP A 62 4.72 -9.64 14.31
C ASP A 62 4.16 -9.91 12.90
N VAL A 63 4.69 -9.22 11.88
CA VAL A 63 4.28 -9.42 10.48
C VAL A 63 5.43 -10.04 9.70
N SER A 64 5.24 -11.26 9.22
CA SER A 64 6.25 -11.94 8.42
C SER A 64 6.53 -11.22 7.10
N SER A 65 7.78 -11.27 6.63
CA SER A 65 8.17 -10.72 5.32
C SER A 65 7.27 -11.23 4.20
N ALA A 66 6.99 -12.54 4.17
CA ALA A 66 6.12 -13.14 3.16
C ALA A 66 4.71 -12.51 3.12
N ARG A 67 4.13 -12.19 4.28
CA ARG A 67 2.82 -11.49 4.34
C ARG A 67 2.92 -10.05 3.83
N LEU A 68 4.06 -9.38 4.04
CA LEU A 68 4.28 -8.04 3.52
C LEU A 68 4.51 -8.08 2.00
N ASP A 69 5.25 -9.05 1.49
CA ASP A 69 5.50 -9.25 0.06
C ASP A 69 4.18 -9.52 -0.69
N GLU A 70 3.35 -10.44 -0.19
CA GLU A 70 2.01 -10.70 -0.74
C GLU A 70 1.12 -9.45 -0.72
N ARG A 71 1.09 -8.74 0.42
CA ARG A 71 0.26 -7.55 0.62
C ARG A 71 0.63 -6.41 -0.32
N PHE A 72 1.92 -6.12 -0.49
CA PHE A 72 2.39 -4.99 -1.27
C PHE A 72 2.55 -5.34 -2.76
N GLY A 73 3.05 -6.52 -3.10
CA GLY A 73 3.41 -6.89 -4.48
C GLY A 73 2.52 -7.96 -5.13
N GLY A 74 1.86 -8.83 -4.35
CA GLY A 74 1.19 -10.04 -4.89
C GLY A 74 0.06 -9.78 -5.89
N TRP A 75 -0.49 -8.56 -5.94
CA TRP A 75 -1.54 -8.14 -6.87
C TRP A 75 -1.01 -7.34 -8.07
N VAL A 76 0.29 -7.06 -8.11
CA VAL A 76 0.98 -6.35 -9.20
C VAL A 76 1.56 -7.34 -10.20
N THR A 77 1.60 -8.62 -9.89
CA THR A 77 2.14 -9.67 -10.77
C THR A 77 1.07 -10.64 -11.28
N ASP A 78 -0.15 -10.55 -10.75
CA ASP A 78 -1.34 -11.25 -11.25
C ASP A 78 -1.92 -10.53 -12.48
#